data_AF-A0A212SAT6-F1
#
_entry.id   AF-A0A212SAT6-F1
#
_cell.length_a   1.000
_cell.length_b   1.000
_cell.length_c   1.000
_cell.angle_alpha   90.00
_cell.angle_beta   90.00
_cell.angle_gamma   90.00
#
_symmetry.space_group_name_H-M   'P 1'
#
loop_
_entity.id
_entity.type
_entity.pdbx_description
1 polymer ?
#
loop_
_entity_poly.entity_id
_entity_poly.type
_entity_poly.pdbx_seq_one_letter_code
_entity_poly.pdbx_strand_id
1 'polypeptide(L)' 'MSLETVDNVISNLANYMRLYGEANIRFGSLFDIDREEAIHNLERAFEAKLEAFHTLYDVSKEHFPYFTW' A
#
# COMPACT_ATOMS: atom_id res chain seq x y z
N MET A 1 -0.71 18.52 -14.23
CA MET A 1 -0.73 17.07 -13.96
C MET A 1 -1.90 16.45 -14.68
N SER A 2 -1.72 15.38 -15.46
CA SER A 2 -2.84 14.79 -16.21
C SER A 2 -3.68 13.91 -15.27
N LEU A 3 -4.99 13.84 -15.54
CA LEU A 3 -5.89 12.92 -14.85
C LEU A 3 -5.43 11.46 -15.01
N GLU A 4 -4.80 11.14 -16.13
CA GLU A 4 -4.18 9.84 -16.40
C GLU A 4 -3.05 9.50 -15.41
N THR A 5 -2.23 10.48 -14.99
CA THR A 5 -1.22 10.24 -13.95
C THR A 5 -1.86 9.87 -12.61
N VAL A 6 -2.93 10.56 -12.24
CA VAL A 6 -3.63 10.30 -10.98
C VAL A 6 -4.29 8.92 -11.00
N ASP A 7 -4.94 8.55 -12.10
CA ASP A 7 -5.59 7.24 -12.26
C ASP A 7 -4.60 6.07 -12.19
N ASN A 8 -3.44 6.23 -12.82
CA ASN A 8 -2.35 5.25 -12.73
C ASN A 8 -1.82 5.07 -11.30
N VAL A 9 -1.66 6.17 -10.56
CA VAL A 9 -1.16 6.12 -9.17
C VAL A 9 -2.23 5.54 -8.22
N ILE A 10 -3.51 5.84 -8.44
CA ILE A 10 -4.62 5.20 -7.71
C ILE A 10 -4.63 3.69 -7.98
N SER A 11 -4.50 3.28 -9.24
CA SER A 11 -4.44 1.86 -9.63
C SER A 11 -3.25 1.14 -8.98
N ASN A 12 -2.10 1.81 -8.90
CA ASN A 12 -0.91 1.30 -8.21
C ASN A 12 -1.16 1.12 -6.71
N LEU A 13 -1.72 2.13 -6.03
CA LEU A 13 -2.09 2.04 -4.63
C LEU A 13 -3.09 0.88 -4.38
N ALA A 14 -4.11 0.75 -5.22
CA ALA A 14 -5.10 -0.33 -5.11
C ALA A 14 -4.44 -1.72 -5.21
N ASN A 15 -3.43 -1.88 -6.09
CA ASN A 15 -2.67 -3.11 -6.19
C ASN A 15 -1.89 -3.41 -4.90
N TYR A 16 -1.21 -2.43 -4.30
CA TYR A 16 -0.50 -2.64 -3.04
C TYR A 16 -1.43 -2.88 -1.84
N MET A 17 -2.61 -2.25 -1.82
CA MET A 17 -3.66 -2.56 -0.85
C MET A 17 -4.10 -4.03 -0.96
N ARG A 18 -4.28 -4.55 -2.18
CA ARG A 18 -4.59 -5.98 -2.41
C ARG A 18 -3.47 -6.88 -1.90
N LEU A 19 -2.21 -6.58 -2.26
CA LEU A 19 -1.05 -7.38 -1.81
C LEU A 19 -0.92 -7.39 -0.29
N TYR A 20 -1.16 -6.26 0.38
CA TYR A 20 -1.20 -6.20 1.84
C TYR A 20 -2.33 -7.07 2.42
N GLY A 21 -3.52 -7.06 1.82
CA GLY A 21 -4.61 -7.97 2.21
C GLY A 21 -4.23 -9.45 2.05
N GLU A 22 -3.61 -9.81 0.93
CA GLU A 22 -3.13 -11.17 0.66
C GLU A 22 -2.05 -11.62 1.66
N ALA A 23 -1.13 -10.72 2.04
CA ALA A 23 -0.13 -10.97 3.06
C ALA A 23 -0.78 -11.24 4.42
N ASN A 24 -1.81 -10.46 4.82
CA ASN A 24 -2.56 -10.69 6.05
C ASN A 24 -3.26 -12.06 6.07
N ILE A 25 -3.88 -12.47 4.96
CA ILE A 25 -4.55 -13.77 4.86
C ILE A 25 -3.55 -14.92 5.04
N ARG A 26 -2.35 -14.79 4.48
CA ARG A 26 -1.30 -15.83 4.57
C ARG A 26 -0.54 -15.83 5.89
N PHE A 27 -0.56 -14.71 6.62
CA PHE A 27 0.26 -14.49 7.81
C PHE A 27 0.17 -15.63 8.83
N GLY A 28 -1.05 -16.03 9.23
CA GLY A 28 -1.22 -17.07 10.25
C GLY A 28 -0.57 -18.39 9.86
N SER A 29 -0.81 -18.86 8.64
CA SER A 29 -0.23 -20.13 8.16
C SER A 29 1.29 -20.10 8.06
N LEU A 30 1.87 -18.94 7.73
CA LEU A 30 3.31 -18.79 7.62
C LEU A 30 3.95 -18.62 9.00
N PHE A 31 3.31 -17.90 9.91
CA PHE A 31 3.80 -17.62 11.26
C PHE A 31 3.99 -18.89 12.09
N ASP A 32 3.12 -19.89 11.90
CA ASP A 32 3.22 -21.18 12.58
C ASP A 32 4.41 -22.03 12.10
N ILE A 33 4.94 -21.75 10.91
CA ILE A 33 6.07 -22.46 10.29
C ILE A 33 7.37 -21.66 10.47
N ASP A 34 7.32 -20.38 10.11
CA ASP A 34 8.41 -19.42 10.13
C ASP A 34 7.88 -18.04 10.50
N ARG A 35 8.12 -17.68 11.76
CA ARG A 35 7.68 -16.40 12.33
C ARG A 35 8.39 -15.21 11.71
N GLU A 36 9.69 -15.31 11.45
CA GLU A 36 10.49 -14.18 11.00
C GLU A 36 10.09 -13.81 9.58
N GLU A 37 9.97 -14.81 8.70
CA GLU A 37 9.53 -14.61 7.32
C GLU A 37 8.06 -14.12 7.26
N ALA A 38 7.18 -14.59 8.16
CA ALA A 38 5.80 -14.10 8.23
C ALA A 38 5.72 -12.61 8.59
N ILE A 39 6.47 -12.18 9.60
CA ILE A 39 6.54 -10.77 10.01
C ILE A 39 7.16 -9.94 8.90
N HIS A 40 8.30 -10.37 8.36
CA HIS A 40 9.00 -9.64 7.31
C HIS A 40 8.13 -9.45 6.05
N ASN A 41 7.36 -10.46 5.66
CA ASN A 41 6.44 -10.35 4.53
C ASN A 41 5.31 -9.35 4.77
N LEU A 42 4.74 -9.33 5.97
CA LEU A 42 3.69 -8.38 6.33
C LEU A 42 4.23 -6.94 6.40
N GLU A 43 5.42 -6.76 6.97
CA GLU A 43 6.13 -5.47 7.03
C GLU A 43 6.40 -4.93 5.62
N ARG A 44 7.02 -5.73 4.73
CA ARG A 44 7.28 -5.32 3.35
C ARG A 44 6.01 -4.92 2.60
N ALA A 45 4.92 -5.67 2.78
CA ALA A 45 3.64 -5.35 2.15
C ALA A 45 3.03 -4.04 2.71
N PHE A 46 3.22 -3.78 4.01
CA PHE A 46 2.78 -2.54 4.65
C PHE A 46 3.59 -1.34 4.15
N GLU A 47 4.92 -1.45 4.08
CA GLU A 47 5.82 -0.43 3.56
C GLU A 47 5.48 -0.07 2.11
N ALA A 48 5.30 -1.08 1.25
CA ALA A 48 4.98 -0.85 -0.15
C ALA A 48 3.63 -0.13 -0.34
N LYS A 49 2.64 -0.46 0.50
CA LYS A 49 1.35 0.27 0.55
C LYS A 49 1.54 1.72 1.00
N LEU A 50 2.35 1.98 2.01
CA LEU A 50 2.63 3.34 2.49
C LEU A 50 3.35 4.17 1.42
N GLU A 51 4.32 3.59 0.73
CA GLU A 51 5.06 4.25 -0.33
C GLU A 51 4.14 4.64 -1.51
N ALA A 52 3.23 3.73 -1.89
CA ALA A 52 2.23 4.02 -2.92
C ALA A 52 1.25 5.12 -2.47
N PHE A 53 0.91 5.19 -1.18
CA PHE A 53 0.09 6.25 -0.62
C PHE A 53 0.81 7.60 -0.63
N HIS A 54 2.08 7.64 -0.23
CA HIS A 54 2.90 8.87 -0.33
C HIS A 54 3.01 9.34 -1.77
N THR A 55 3.21 8.42 -2.72
CA THR A 55 3.21 8.75 -4.14
C THR A 55 1.89 9.38 -4.57
N LEU A 56 0.74 8.81 -4.16
CA LEU A 56 -0.57 9.38 -4.44
C LEU A 56 -0.71 10.79 -3.86
N TYR A 57 -0.32 10.97 -2.59
CA TYR A 57 -0.36 12.27 -1.94
C TYR A 57 0.48 13.31 -2.70
N ASP A 58 1.72 12.98 -3.06
CA ASP A 58 2.60 13.92 -3.74
C ASP A 58 2.07 14.38 -5.10
N VAL A 59 1.43 13.48 -5.84
CA VAL A 59 0.83 13.79 -7.15
C VAL A 59 -0.59 14.34 -7.04
N SER A 60 -1.16 14.56 -5.86
CA SER A 60 -2.56 14.98 -5.81
C SER A 60 -2.93 15.93 -4.67
N LYS A 61 -1.98 16.27 -3.79
CA LYS A 61 -2.13 17.24 -2.68
C LYS A 61 -2.62 18.63 -3.09
N GLU A 62 -2.39 19.05 -4.33
CA GLU A 62 -2.91 20.32 -4.86
C GLU A 62 -4.40 20.25 -5.25
N HIS A 63 -4.93 19.04 -5.44
CA HIS A 63 -6.29 18.79 -5.95
C HIS A 63 -7.22 18.24 -4.86
N PHE A 64 -6.69 17.57 -3.83
CA PHE A 64 -7.46 17.02 -2.72
C PHE A 64 -7.00 17.58 -1.37
N PRO A 65 -7.94 18.04 -0.51
CA PRO A 65 -7.61 18.52 0.82
C PRO A 65 -7.47 17.34 1.80
N TYR A 66 -6.29 16.70 1.82
CA TYR A 66 -6.03 15.51 2.64
C TYR A 66 -6.10 15.72 4.16
N PHE A 67 -5.80 16.94 4.63
CA PHE A 67 -5.56 17.21 6.06
C PHE A 67 -6.29 18.45 6.60
N THR A 68 -7.32 18.93 5.91
CA THR A 68 -8.15 20.02 6.44
C THR A 68 -9.20 19.43 7.39
N TRP A 69 -9.06 19.69 8.68
CA TRP A 69 -9.98 19.32 9.75
C TRP A 69 -10.66 20.56 10.32
#